data_AF-A0A3B6PML9-F1
#
_entry.id   AF-A0A3B6PML9-F1
#
_cell.length_a   1.000
_cell.length_b   1.000
_cell.length_c   1.000
_cell.angle_alpha   90.00
_cell.angle_beta   90.00
_cell.angle_gamma   90.00
#
_symmetry.space_group_name_H-M   'P 1'
#
loop_
_entity.id
_entity.type
_entity.pdbx_description
1 polymer ?
#
loop_
_entity_poly.entity_id
_entity_poly.type
_entity_poly.pdbx_seq_one_letter_code
_entity_poly.pdbx_strand_id
1 'polypeptide(L)'
;MWSLEGAKEVLGKFCIIDRLDSHTFECWDTRTFAAWVWVWNLTDIPTRHFLSSFEEGVGRMMEMLGYSPANCAVPPPPEGERSSLLFHIDRVEDWTPREPRSPASYQSGLPSSGSSSND
;
A
#
# COMPACT_ATOMS: atom_id res chain seq x y z
N MET A 1 -15.67 8.58 -6.62
CA MET A 1 -14.29 8.46 -7.14
C MET A 1 -13.39 8.08 -5.97
N TRP A 2 -12.43 7.18 -6.15
CA TRP A 2 -11.56 6.76 -5.04
C TRP A 2 -10.55 7.87 -4.69
N SER A 3 -10.35 8.10 -3.39
CA SER A 3 -9.32 8.98 -2.87
C SER A 3 -8.16 8.17 -2.29
N LEU A 4 -7.02 8.83 -2.10
CA LEU A 4 -5.88 8.22 -1.43
C LEU A 4 -6.23 7.84 0.02
N GLU A 5 -7.04 8.66 0.69
CA GLU A 5 -7.55 8.43 2.03
C GLU A 5 -8.42 7.18 2.09
N GLY A 6 -9.36 7.03 1.14
CA GLY A 6 -10.20 5.84 1.06
C GLY A 6 -9.38 4.58 0.77
N ALA A 7 -8.39 4.66 -0.12
CA ALA A 7 -7.48 3.54 -0.35
C ALA A 7 -6.69 3.19 0.92
N LYS A 8 -6.19 4.19 1.67
CA LYS A 8 -5.48 3.99 2.94
C LYS A 8 -6.36 3.37 4.02
N GLU A 9 -7.63 3.76 4.09
CA GLU A 9 -8.58 3.17 5.03
C GLU A 9 -8.76 1.67 4.79
N VAL A 10 -8.77 1.26 3.52
CA VAL A 10 -8.97 -0.13 3.11
C VAL A 10 -7.70 -0.97 3.20
N LEU A 11 -6.60 -0.46 2.62
CA LEU A 11 -5.37 -1.22 2.38
C LEU A 11 -4.23 -0.84 3.33
N GLY A 12 -4.31 0.30 4.02
CA GLY A 12 -3.22 0.83 4.85
C GLY A 12 -2.81 -0.06 6.01
N LYS A 13 -3.68 -1.02 6.39
CA LYS A 13 -3.33 -2.07 7.38
C LYS A 13 -2.37 -3.12 6.83
N PHE A 14 -2.40 -3.38 5.53
CA PHE A 14 -1.67 -4.47 4.89
C PHE A 14 -0.42 -3.98 4.15
N CYS A 15 -0.41 -2.72 3.71
CA CYS A 15 0.65 -2.17 2.87
C CYS A 15 0.76 -0.65 3.00
N ILE A 16 1.88 -0.10 2.54
CA ILE A 16 2.06 1.36 2.38
C ILE A 16 1.65 1.73 0.96
N ILE A 17 0.69 2.64 0.82
CA ILE A 17 0.26 3.11 -0.51
C ILE A 17 1.27 4.11 -1.03
N ASP A 18 1.84 3.81 -2.20
CA ASP A 18 2.77 4.69 -2.92
C ASP A 18 1.98 5.74 -3.71
N ARG A 19 1.15 5.28 -4.65
CA ARG A 19 0.31 6.14 -5.50
C ARG A 19 -0.89 5.40 -6.05
N LEU A 20 -1.96 6.14 -6.30
CA LEU A 20 -3.08 5.63 -7.09
C LEU A 20 -2.72 5.63 -8.58
N ASP A 21 -3.18 4.61 -9.29
CA ASP A 21 -3.02 4.54 -10.74
C ASP A 21 -3.87 5.61 -11.43
N SER A 22 -3.37 6.20 -12.52
CA SER A 22 -4.09 7.25 -13.26
C SER A 22 -5.46 6.80 -13.75
N HIS A 23 -5.61 5.51 -14.11
CA HIS A 23 -6.89 4.98 -14.55
C HIS A 23 -7.97 4.95 -13.45
N THR A 24 -7.56 5.02 -12.17
CA THR A 24 -8.48 5.15 -11.03
C THR A 24 -9.26 6.46 -11.05
N PHE A 25 -8.66 7.53 -11.58
CA PHE A 25 -9.28 8.86 -11.67
C PHE A 25 -10.05 9.07 -12.97
N GLU A 26 -9.69 8.34 -14.03
CA GLU A 26 -10.37 8.38 -15.33
C GLU A 26 -11.64 7.51 -15.36
N CYS A 27 -11.73 6.50 -14.48
CA CYS A 27 -12.88 5.62 -14.43
C CYS A 27 -14.08 6.31 -13.76
N TRP A 28 -15.12 6.56 -14.53
CA TRP A 28 -16.45 6.97 -14.06
C TRP A 28 -17.10 5.97 -13.08
N ASP A 29 -16.59 4.74 -12.99
CA ASP A 29 -17.09 3.69 -12.11
C ASP A 29 -16.30 3.66 -10.80
N THR A 30 -16.97 3.94 -9.68
CA THR A 30 -16.38 3.89 -8.35
C THR A 30 -16.21 2.47 -7.81
N ARG A 31 -16.58 1.44 -8.58
CA ARG A 31 -16.48 0.03 -8.14
C ARG A 31 -15.05 -0.49 -8.09
N THR A 32 -14.13 0.10 -8.84
CA THR A 32 -12.74 -0.38 -8.94
C THR A 32 -11.74 0.75 -8.78
N PHE A 33 -10.57 0.43 -8.22
CA PHE A 33 -9.39 1.27 -8.25
C PHE A 33 -8.15 0.40 -8.44
N ALA A 34 -7.06 1.02 -8.88
CA ALA A 34 -5.75 0.43 -8.93
C ALA A 34 -4.74 1.32 -8.18
N ALA A 35 -3.79 0.71 -7.49
CA ALA A 35 -2.78 1.42 -6.72
C ALA A 35 -1.46 0.64 -6.73
N TRP A 36 -0.36 1.40 -6.68
CA TRP A 36 0.96 0.86 -6.36
C TRP A 36 1.14 0.88 -4.85
N VAL A 37 1.58 -0.25 -4.29
CA VAL A 37 1.74 -0.43 -2.86
C VAL A 37 3.06 -1.12 -2.53
N TRP A 38 3.63 -0.76 -1.40
CA TRP A 38 4.77 -1.44 -0.80
C TRP A 38 4.29 -2.47 0.20
N VAL A 39 4.76 -3.70 0.06
CA VAL A 39 4.44 -4.82 0.96
C VAL A 39 5.73 -5.48 1.44
N TRP A 40 5.70 -6.02 2.66
CA TRP A 40 6.78 -6.89 3.13
C TRP A 40 6.65 -8.29 2.53
N ASN A 41 5.42 -8.80 2.42
CA ASN A 41 5.13 -10.07 1.76
C ASN A 41 3.83 -9.98 0.94
N LEU A 42 3.81 -10.58 -0.25
CA LEU A 42 2.64 -10.62 -1.13
C LEU A 42 1.45 -11.34 -0.49
N THR A 43 1.70 -12.28 0.44
CA THR A 43 0.65 -12.99 1.17
C THR A 43 -0.09 -12.12 2.19
N ASP A 44 0.46 -10.94 2.51
CA ASP A 44 -0.14 -10.03 3.49
C ASP A 44 -1.33 -9.26 2.88
N ILE A 45 -1.39 -9.15 1.55
CA ILE A 45 -2.55 -8.60 0.86
C ILE A 45 -3.66 -9.65 0.86
N PRO A 46 -4.81 -9.41 1.53
CA PRO A 46 -5.92 -10.34 1.48
C PRO A 46 -6.53 -10.37 0.08
N THR A 47 -7.02 -11.52 -0.37
CA THR A 47 -7.80 -11.60 -1.61
C THR A 47 -9.17 -10.93 -1.46
N ARG A 48 -9.73 -10.94 -0.25
CA ARG A 48 -11.05 -10.38 0.06
C ARG A 48 -11.03 -9.62 1.38
N HIS A 49 -11.63 -8.44 1.39
CA HIS A 49 -11.84 -7.63 2.60
C HIS A 49 -13.28 -7.15 2.69
N PHE A 50 -13.76 -6.84 3.89
CA PHE A 50 -15.11 -6.34 4.11
C PHE A 50 -15.06 -4.93 4.66
N LEU A 51 -15.88 -4.07 4.08
CA LEU A 51 -16.13 -2.73 4.59
C LEU A 51 -17.55 -2.67 5.14
N SER A 52 -17.68 -1.99 6.27
CA SER A 52 -18.97 -1.61 6.82
C SER A 52 -19.11 -0.10 6.66
N SER A 53 -20.09 0.34 5.90
CA SER A 53 -20.45 1.75 5.79
C SER A 53 -21.63 2.04 6.70
N PHE A 54 -21.51 3.11 7.47
CA PHE A 54 -22.56 3.62 8.35
C PHE A 54 -22.94 5.03 7.89
N GLU A 55 -24.20 5.41 8.06
CA GLU A 55 -24.57 6.81 7.86
C GLU A 55 -23.84 7.72 8.85
N GLU A 56 -23.58 8.94 8.40
CA GLU A 56 -22.85 9.91 9.21
C GLU A 56 -23.64 10.25 10.49
N GLY A 57 -23.04 10.03 11.66
CA GLY A 57 -23.66 10.32 12.95
C GLY A 57 -24.36 9.14 13.62
N VAL A 58 -24.50 7.98 12.95
CA VAL A 58 -25.04 6.78 13.59
C VAL A 58 -24.08 6.31 14.70
N GLY A 59 -24.63 6.04 15.89
CA GLY A 59 -23.85 5.63 17.07
C GLY A 59 -23.07 6.77 17.75
N ARG A 60 -23.11 8.00 17.22
CA ARG A 60 -22.54 9.18 17.88
C ARG A 60 -23.60 9.85 18.74
N MET A 61 -23.31 10.03 20.03
CA MET A 61 -24.15 10.86 20.90
C MET A 61 -23.97 12.31 20.46
N MET A 62 -25.06 12.97 20.07
CA MET A 62 -25.04 14.40 19.78
C MET A 62 -24.72 15.14 21.09
N GLU A 63 -23.60 15.87 21.11
CA GLU A 63 -23.17 16.62 22.28
C GLU A 63 -24.16 17.77 22.52
N MET A 64 -25.14 17.53 23.38
CA MET A 64 -26.09 18.55 23.82
C MET A 64 -25.45 19.33 24.98
N LEU A 65 -25.01 20.56 24.71
CA LEU A 65 -24.47 21.45 25.74
C LEU A 65 -25.47 21.58 26.91
N GLY A 66 -25.07 21.14 28.10
CA GLY A 66 -25.86 21.25 29.33
C GLY A 66 -26.84 20.11 29.59
N TYR A 67 -26.86 19.05 28.78
CA TYR A 67 -27.73 17.88 28.98
C TYR A 67 -26.91 16.64 29.35
N SER A 68 -27.09 16.14 30.58
CA SER A 68 -26.63 14.81 30.98
C SER A 68 -27.83 13.86 30.92
N PRO A 69 -27.89 12.93 29.96
CA PRO A 69 -29.04 12.02 29.85
C PRO A 69 -29.07 11.10 31.09
N ALA A 70 -30.21 11.03 31.76
CA ALA A 70 -30.41 10.25 33.00
C ALA A 70 -30.32 8.74 32.80
N ASN A 71 -30.24 8.26 31.55
CA ASN A 71 -30.25 6.85 31.20
C ASN A 71 -29.00 6.51 30.41
N CYS A 72 -28.06 5.81 31.05
CA CYS A 72 -26.80 5.34 30.46
C CYS A 72 -27.03 4.06 29.63
N ALA A 73 -28.08 4.06 28.81
CA ALA A 73 -28.36 2.95 27.92
C ALA A 73 -27.33 3.00 26.78
N VAL A 74 -26.48 1.98 26.71
CA VAL A 74 -25.54 1.80 25.60
C VAL A 74 -26.37 1.73 24.32
N PRO A 75 -26.14 2.61 23.32
CA PRO A 75 -26.88 2.54 22.07
C PRO A 75 -26.62 1.18 21.39
N PRO A 76 -27.63 0.60 20.72
CA PRO A 76 -27.42 -0.61 19.96
C PRO A 76 -26.33 -0.39 18.90
N PRO A 77 -25.59 -1.45 18.51
CA PRO A 77 -24.60 -1.35 17.44
C PRO A 77 -25.22 -0.70 16.20
N PRO A 78 -24.51 0.23 15.54
CA PRO A 78 -25.03 0.86 14.34
C PRO A 78 -25.31 -0.21 13.28
N GLU A 79 -26.47 -0.14 12.64
CA GLU A 79 -26.75 -0.94 11.45
C GLU A 79 -26.07 -0.28 10.26
N GLY A 80 -25.30 -1.08 9.50
CA GLY A 80 -24.51 -0.59 8.37
C GLY A 80 -24.52 -1.59 7.23
N GLU A 81 -24.31 -1.07 6.03
CA GLU A 81 -24.19 -1.90 4.83
C GLU A 81 -22.80 -2.53 4.80
N ARG A 82 -22.75 -3.85 4.53
CA ARG A 82 -21.50 -4.59 4.43
C ARG A 82 -21.18 -4.89 2.97
N SER A 83 -20.16 -4.22 2.46
CA SER A 83 -19.62 -4.47 1.13
C SER A 83 -18.39 -5.37 1.20
N SER A 84 -18.14 -6.18 0.17
CA SER A 84 -16.89 -6.91 0.03
C SER A 84 -16.04 -6.37 -1.10
N LEU A 85 -14.78 -6.10 -0.81
CA LEU A 85 -13.75 -5.74 -1.76
C LEU A 85 -12.93 -6.98 -2.13
N LEU A 86 -12.53 -7.06 -3.39
CA LEU A 86 -11.66 -8.09 -3.92
C LEU A 86 -10.39 -7.43 -4.44
N PHE A 87 -9.24 -8.00 -4.06
CA PHE A 87 -7.94 -7.52 -4.51
C PHE A 87 -7.31 -8.52 -5.46
N HIS A 88 -6.84 -8.00 -6.58
CA HIS A 88 -6.04 -8.72 -7.56
C HIS A 88 -4.66 -8.08 -7.64
N ILE A 89 -3.62 -8.90 -7.54
CA ILE A 89 -2.24 -8.45 -7.76
C ILE A 89 -1.97 -8.60 -9.25
N ASP A 90 -2.00 -7.48 -9.96
CA ASP A 90 -1.75 -7.43 -11.41
C ASP A 90 -0.25 -7.51 -11.72
N ARG A 91 0.57 -6.77 -10.96
CA ARG A 91 2.02 -6.68 -11.17
C ARG A 91 2.78 -6.60 -9.85
N VAL A 92 3.98 -7.18 -9.85
CA VAL A 92 4.94 -7.11 -8.74
C VAL A 92 6.29 -6.66 -9.29
N GLU A 93 6.91 -5.70 -8.61
CA GLU A 93 8.29 -5.28 -8.89
C GLU A 93 9.19 -5.67 -7.72
N ASP A 94 10.23 -6.46 -8.00
CA ASP A 94 11.24 -6.81 -7.01
C ASP A 94 12.31 -5.71 -6.97
N TRP A 95 12.39 -5.05 -5.81
CA TRP A 95 13.35 -3.98 -5.52
C TRP A 95 14.57 -4.48 -4.74
N THR A 96 14.75 -5.79 -4.60
CA THR A 96 15.95 -6.38 -3.97
C THR A 96 17.19 -5.82 -4.68
N PRO A 97 18.11 -5.15 -3.94
CA PRO A 97 19.33 -4.60 -4.53
C PRO A 97 20.09 -5.71 -5.25
N ARG A 98 20.27 -5.56 -6.57
CA ARG A 98 21.09 -6.50 -7.33
C ARG A 98 22.52 -6.32 -6.87
N GLU A 99 23.21 -7.42 -6.56
CA GLU A 99 24.62 -7.35 -6.22
C GLU A 99 25.39 -6.60 -7.32
N PRO A 100 26.38 -5.76 -6.94
CA PRO A 100 27.26 -5.15 -7.91
C PRO A 100 27.88 -6.26 -8.75
N ARG A 101 27.55 -6.27 -10.05
CA ARG A 101 28.17 -7.19 -11.00
C ARG A 101 29.68 -7.01 -10.84
N SER A 102 30.39 -8.06 -10.40
CA SER A 102 31.83 -7.97 -10.15
C SER A 102 32.49 -7.36 -11.38
N PRO A 103 33.34 -6.33 -11.24
CA PRO A 103 34.07 -5.80 -12.39
C PRO A 103 34.86 -6.97 -12.96
N ALA A 104 34.62 -7.27 -14.25
CA ALA A 104 35.41 -8.26 -14.96
C ALA A 104 36.87 -7.93 -14.71
N SER A 105 37.61 -8.88 -14.14
CA SER A 105 39.04 -8.75 -13.89
C SER A 105 39.69 -8.47 -15.24
N TYR A 106 39.95 -7.20 -15.53
CA TYR A 106 40.80 -6.82 -16.64
C TYR A 106 42.14 -7.46 -16.35
N GLN A 107 42.45 -8.47 -17.16
CA GLN A 107 43.65 -9.26 -17.14
C GLN A 107 44.82 -8.31 -17.47
N SER A 108 45.38 -7.68 -16.44
CA SER A 108 46.55 -6.82 -16.54
C SER A 108 47.78 -7.69 -16.85
N GLY A 109 48.00 -7.96 -18.14
CA GLY A 109 49.26 -8.48 -18.64
C GLY A 109 50.35 -7.45 -18.39
N LEU A 110 51.11 -7.63 -17.31
CA LEU A 110 52.36 -6.91 -17.08
C LEU A 110 53.41 -7.41 -18.09
N PRO A 111 54.01 -6.56 -18.94
CA PRO A 111 55.28 -6.93 -19.56
C PRO A 111 56.38 -6.85 -18.49
N SER A 112 57.08 -7.97 -18.27
CA SER A 112 58.24 -8.03 -17.38
C SER A 112 59.36 -7.12 -17.87
N SER A 113 59.86 -6.26 -16.99
CA SER A 113 61.03 -5.43 -17.22
C SER A 113 62.28 -6.30 -17.42
N GLY A 114 62.90 -6.25 -18.59
CA GLY A 114 64.25 -6.76 -18.84
C GLY A 114 65.26 -5.62 -18.73
N SER A 115 66.21 -5.73 -17.80
CA SER A 115 67.33 -4.79 -17.63
C SER A 115 68.65 -5.39 -18.13
N SER A 116 69.60 -4.48 -18.41
CA SER A 116 71.05 -4.66 -18.68
C SER A 116 71.43 -5.15 -20.10
N SER A 117 72.49 -4.67 -20.76
CA SER A 117 73.59 -3.74 -20.45
C SER A 117 74.26 -3.30 -21.77
N ASN A 118 74.95 -2.17 -21.74
CA ASN A 118 75.78 -1.63 -22.83
C ASN A 118 76.86 -2.61 -23.32
N ASP A 119 77.13 -2.58 -24.62
CA ASP A 119 78.48 -2.62 -25.24
C ASP A 119 78.46 -1.82 -26.55
#